data_AF-A0A7Y9PLI1-F1
#
_entry.id   AF-A0A7Y9PLI1-F1
#
_cell.length_a   1.000
_cell.length_b   1.000
_cell.length_c   1.000
_cell.angle_alpha   90.00
_cell.angle_beta   90.00
_cell.angle_gamma   90.00
#
_symmetry.space_group_name_H-M   'P 1'
#
loop_
_entity.id
_entity.type
_entity.pdbx_description
1 polymer ?
#
loop_
_entity_poly.entity_id
_entity_poly.type
_entity_poly.pdbx_seq_one_letter_code
_entity_poly.pdbx_strand_id
1 'polypeptide(L)'
;MSTKVSEEEFAALEARARARKLTLSEWVRAELLEAHDGAADEVLLGEVLALRTILINLLFSLGSGKPVTPEAMQELIARADGDKSRRAMERLTALRATVPEPETEPETAAETNPEEG
;
A
#
# COMPACT_ATOMS: atom_id res chain seq x y z
N MET A 1 23.07 -3.97 6.81
CA MET A 1 22.65 -3.35 5.54
C MET A 1 23.13 -1.90 5.56
N SER A 2 23.86 -1.46 4.55
CA SER A 2 24.32 -0.07 4.41
C SER A 2 23.95 0.36 2.99
N THR A 3 23.35 1.54 2.86
CA THR A 3 22.97 2.13 1.57
C THR A 3 23.83 3.37 1.37
N LYS A 4 24.53 3.44 0.23
CA LYS A 4 25.25 4.65 -0.15
C LYS A 4 24.23 5.69 -0.64
N VAL A 5 24.38 6.91 -0.16
CA VAL A 5 23.59 8.07 -0.56
C VAL A 5 24.56 9.18 -0.94
N SER A 6 24.16 10.06 -1.86
CA SER A 6 24.89 11.27 -2.14
C SER A 6 24.85 12.24 -0.95
N GLU A 7 25.73 13.24 -0.94
CA GLU A 7 25.74 14.27 0.10
C GLU A 7 24.43 15.07 0.13
N GLU A 8 23.86 15.35 -1.04
CA GLU A 8 22.57 16.04 -1.18
C GLU A 8 21.42 15.20 -0.60
N GLU A 9 21.41 13.90 -0.90
CA GLU A 9 20.43 12.96 -0.35
C GLU A 9 20.57 12.86 1.17
N PHE A 10 21.79 12.76 1.68
CA PHE A 10 22.05 12.71 3.12
C PHE A 10 21.52 13.96 3.84
N ALA A 11 21.82 15.15 3.32
CA ALA A 11 21.34 16.41 3.88
C ALA A 11 19.80 16.48 3.88
N ALA A 12 19.16 16.01 2.81
CA ALA A 12 17.70 15.96 2.71
C ALA A 12 17.09 14.96 3.72
N LEU A 13 17.72 13.80 3.94
CA LEU A 13 17.26 12.82 4.93
C LEU A 13 17.41 13.36 6.36
N GLU A 14 18.54 13.99 6.68
CA GLU A 14 18.73 14.63 7.98
C GLU A 14 17.72 15.76 8.23
N ALA A 15 17.41 16.57 7.22
CA ALA A 15 16.43 17.65 7.35
C ALA A 15 15.03 17.09 7.69
N ARG A 16 14.62 15.99 7.05
CA ARG A 16 13.36 15.30 7.35
C ARG A 16 13.34 14.70 8.75
N ALA A 17 14.44 14.08 9.18
CA ALA A 17 14.58 13.56 10.54
C ALA A 17 14.48 14.67 11.60
N ARG A 18 15.20 15.79 11.39
CA ARG A 18 15.16 16.98 12.25
C ARG A 18 13.77 17.59 12.33
N ALA A 19 13.04 17.67 11.21
CA ALA A 19 11.67 18.19 11.19
C ALA A 19 10.71 17.38 12.10
N ARG A 20 10.98 16.08 12.28
CA ARG A 20 10.24 15.19 13.19
C ARG A 20 10.88 15.02 14.57
N LYS A 21 11.96 15.76 14.86
CA LYS A 21 12.72 15.69 16.13
C LYS A 21 13.28 14.29 16.43
N LEU A 22 13.68 13.57 15.39
CA LEU A 22 14.29 12.24 15.48
C LEU A 22 15.74 12.29 15.01
N THR A 23 16.56 11.36 15.48
CA THR A 23 17.84 11.07 14.83
C THR A 23 17.60 10.46 13.44
N LEU A 24 18.58 10.57 12.55
CA LEU A 24 18.48 9.99 11.21
C LEU A 24 18.17 8.48 11.27
N SER A 25 18.82 7.74 12.16
CA SER A 25 18.60 6.30 12.34
C SER A 25 17.21 5.95 12.88
N GLU A 26 16.66 6.74 13.80
CA GLU A 26 15.30 6.55 14.31
C GLU A 26 14.27 6.87 13.23
N TRP A 27 14.48 7.96 12.49
CA TRP A 27 13.61 8.37 11.40
C TRP A 27 13.59 7.34 10.26
N VAL A 28 14.77 6.88 9.80
CA VAL A 28 14.86 5.84 8.76
C VAL A 28 14.20 4.54 9.22
N ARG A 29 14.40 4.12 10.48
CA ARG A 29 13.75 2.92 11.00
C ARG A 29 12.24 3.08 11.03
N ALA A 30 11.73 4.22 11.50
CA ALA A 30 10.30 4.50 11.52
C ALA A 30 9.74 4.48 10.10
N GLU A 31 10.35 5.19 9.16
CA GLU A 31 9.93 5.21 7.75
C GLU A 31 10.01 3.83 7.10
N LEU A 32 11.03 3.01 7.35
CA LEU A 32 11.10 1.66 6.78
C LEU A 32 10.05 0.72 7.39
N LEU A 33 9.68 0.92 8.65
CA LEU A 33 8.62 0.15 9.32
C LEU A 33 7.22 0.66 8.93
N GLU A 34 7.08 1.96 8.65
CA GLU A 34 5.85 2.62 8.19
C GLU A 34 5.66 2.57 6.67
N ALA A 35 6.72 2.34 5.89
CA ALA A 35 6.66 2.15 4.43
C ALA A 35 5.82 0.92 4.03
N HIS A 36 5.35 0.16 5.03
CA HIS A 36 4.34 -0.87 4.88
C HIS A 36 2.90 -0.39 5.05
N ASP A 37 2.62 0.89 5.16
CA ASP A 37 1.26 1.35 5.46
C ASP A 37 0.45 1.62 4.20
N GLY A 38 0.26 0.57 3.42
CA GLY A 38 -0.84 0.50 2.44
C GLY A 38 -2.22 0.49 3.11
N ALA A 39 -2.33 0.75 4.42
CA ALA A 39 -3.59 0.78 5.15
C ALA A 39 -4.52 1.87 4.63
N ALA A 40 -4.00 3.04 4.24
CA ALA A 40 -4.83 4.07 3.62
C ALA A 40 -5.42 3.59 2.28
N ASP A 41 -4.59 2.93 1.46
CA ASP A 41 -5.01 2.36 0.18
C ASP A 41 -5.99 1.18 0.38
N GLU A 42 -5.78 0.36 1.41
CA GLU A 42 -6.67 -0.75 1.78
C GLU A 42 -8.03 -0.24 2.22
N VAL A 43 -8.07 0.77 3.10
CA VAL A 43 -9.32 1.41 3.54
C VAL A 43 -10.04 2.02 2.35
N LEU A 44 -9.34 2.82 1.53
CA LEU A 44 -9.95 3.47 0.36
C LEU A 44 -10.48 2.44 -0.64
N LEU A 45 -9.70 1.39 -0.93
CA LEU A 45 -10.13 0.32 -1.83
C LEU A 45 -11.35 -0.44 -1.25
N GLY A 46 -11.37 -0.68 0.05
CA GLY A 46 -12.52 -1.25 0.76
C GLY A 46 -13.77 -0.41 0.56
N GLU A 47 -13.71 0.90 0.84
CA GLU A 47 -14.83 1.82 0.64
C GLU A 47 -15.32 1.85 -0.81
N VAL A 48 -14.41 1.87 -1.79
CA VAL A 48 -14.75 1.83 -3.22
C VAL A 48 -15.45 0.52 -3.60
N LEU A 49 -14.99 -0.62 -3.07
CA LEU A 49 -15.61 -1.93 -3.31
C LEU A 49 -16.99 -2.05 -2.65
N ALA A 50 -17.17 -1.50 -1.45
CA ALA A 50 -18.45 -1.43 -0.77
C ALA A 50 -19.45 -0.59 -1.56
N LEU A 51 -19.06 0.64 -1.94
CA LEU A 51 -19.87 1.54 -2.76
C LEU A 51 -20.26 0.90 -4.09
N ARG A 52 -19.32 0.28 -4.81
CA ARG A 52 -19.59 -0.44 -6.06
C ARG A 52 -20.63 -1.55 -5.85
N THR A 53 -20.52 -2.29 -4.76
CA THR A 53 -21.43 -3.40 -4.44
C THR A 53 -22.85 -2.88 -4.17
N ILE A 54 -22.98 -1.83 -3.36
CA ILE A 54 -24.26 -1.21 -3.07
C ILE A 54 -24.89 -0.67 -4.36
N LEU A 55 -24.14 0.10 -5.14
CA LEU A 55 -24.63 0.74 -6.37
C LEU A 55 -25.13 -0.29 -7.39
N ILE A 56 -24.34 -1.33 -7.70
CA ILE A 56 -24.73 -2.31 -8.73
C ILE A 56 -25.99 -3.07 -8.31
N ASN A 57 -26.09 -3.49 -7.06
CA ASN A 57 -27.28 -4.22 -6.58
C ASN A 57 -28.52 -3.32 -6.50
N LEU A 58 -28.35 -2.05 -6.12
CA LEU A 58 -29.42 -1.07 -6.10
C LEU A 58 -29.93 -0.78 -7.53
N LEU A 59 -29.02 -0.48 -8.46
CA LEU A 59 -29.33 -0.25 -9.88
C LEU A 59 -30.02 -1.46 -10.51
N PHE A 60 -29.55 -2.68 -10.20
CA PHE A 60 -30.18 -3.90 -10.70
C PHE A 60 -31.62 -4.07 -10.18
N SER A 61 -31.85 -3.78 -8.89
CA SER A 61 -33.19 -3.86 -8.28
C SER A 61 -34.15 -2.85 -8.91
N LEU A 62 -33.71 -1.59 -9.04
CA LEU A 62 -34.48 -0.52 -9.67
C LEU A 62 -34.77 -0.81 -11.15
N GLY A 63 -33.76 -1.24 -11.92
CA GLY A 63 -33.91 -1.61 -13.33
C GLY A 63 -34.82 -2.83 -13.54
N SER A 64 -34.95 -3.69 -12.53
CA SER A 64 -35.88 -4.83 -12.54
C SER A 64 -37.30 -4.48 -12.09
N GLY A 65 -37.58 -3.21 -11.77
CA GLY A 65 -38.86 -2.77 -11.22
C GLY A 65 -39.15 -3.30 -9.81
N LYS A 66 -38.15 -3.85 -9.11
CA LYS A 66 -38.31 -4.34 -7.75
C LYS A 66 -38.24 -3.16 -6.78
N PRO A 67 -39.23 -2.99 -5.89
CA PRO A 67 -39.15 -1.96 -4.87
C PRO A 67 -37.97 -2.24 -3.93
N VAL A 68 -37.23 -1.21 -3.58
CA VAL A 68 -36.14 -1.29 -2.61
C VAL A 68 -36.68 -0.79 -1.28
N THR A 69 -36.85 -1.71 -0.33
CA THR A 69 -37.30 -1.35 1.01
C THR A 69 -36.13 -0.81 1.84
N PRO A 70 -36.41 -0.01 2.89
CA PRO A 70 -35.37 0.43 3.82
C PRO A 70 -34.58 -0.73 4.43
N GLU A 71 -35.25 -1.84 4.75
CA GLU A 71 -34.63 -3.03 5.34
C GLU A 71 -33.68 -3.70 4.35
N ALA A 72 -34.09 -3.84 3.09
CA ALA A 72 -33.24 -4.40 2.03
C ALA A 72 -32.02 -3.50 1.76
N MET A 73 -32.19 -2.18 1.83
CA MET A 73 -31.08 -1.23 1.71
C MET A 73 -30.11 -1.35 2.88
N GLN A 74 -30.61 -1.47 4.11
CA GLN A 74 -29.77 -1.68 5.31
C GLN A 74 -29.01 -3.01 5.25
N GLU A 75 -29.65 -4.09 4.81
CA GLU A 75 -28.98 -5.39 4.64
C GLU A 75 -27.85 -5.30 3.61
N LEU A 76 -28.09 -4.60 2.49
CA LEU A 76 -27.09 -4.40 1.45
C LEU A 76 -25.89 -3.60 1.96
N ILE A 77 -26.13 -2.54 2.75
CA ILE A 77 -25.07 -1.74 3.39
C ILE A 77 -24.30 -2.61 4.38
N ALA A 78 -24.98 -3.28 5.30
CA ALA A 78 -24.34 -4.12 6.32
C ALA A 78 -23.47 -5.22 5.71
N ARG A 79 -23.93 -5.86 4.62
CA ARG A 79 -23.14 -6.84 3.88
C ARG A 79 -21.92 -6.22 3.23
N ALA A 80 -22.08 -5.08 2.56
CA ALA A 80 -20.98 -4.39 1.90
C ALA A 80 -19.91 -3.95 2.91
N ASP A 81 -20.33 -3.42 4.06
CA ASP A 81 -19.44 -3.02 5.16
C ASP A 81 -18.73 -4.21 5.82
N GLY A 82 -19.43 -5.33 6.01
CA GLY A 82 -18.83 -6.54 6.58
C GLY A 82 -17.75 -7.17 5.69
N ASP A 83 -17.87 -7.03 4.37
CA ASP A 83 -16.97 -7.67 3.40
C ASP A 83 -15.83 -6.77 2.91
N LYS A 84 -15.89 -5.45 3.11
CA LYS A 84 -15.01 -4.50 2.41
C LYS A 84 -13.52 -4.68 2.69
N SER A 85 -13.13 -4.86 3.95
CA SER A 85 -11.73 -5.02 4.35
C SER A 85 -11.14 -6.31 3.79
N ARG A 86 -11.86 -7.43 3.95
CA ARG A 86 -11.44 -8.72 3.41
C ARG A 86 -11.21 -8.65 1.89
N ARG A 87 -12.15 -8.04 1.16
CA ARG A 87 -12.05 -7.90 -0.31
C ARG A 87 -10.93 -6.95 -0.74
N ALA A 88 -10.66 -5.89 0.02
CA ALA A 88 -9.54 -5.00 -0.25
C ALA A 88 -8.19 -5.72 -0.06
N MET A 89 -8.03 -6.43 1.05
CA MET A 89 -6.85 -7.25 1.35
C MET A 89 -6.60 -8.31 0.26
N GLU A 90 -7.65 -9.04 -0.16
CA GLU A 90 -7.56 -10.03 -1.25
C GLU A 90 -7.04 -9.40 -2.56
N ARG A 91 -7.53 -8.20 -2.89
CA ARG A 91 -7.13 -7.47 -4.12
C ARG A 91 -5.71 -6.94 -4.05
N LEU A 92 -5.30 -6.35 -2.94
CA LEU A 92 -3.94 -5.85 -2.74
C LEU A 92 -2.93 -6.99 -2.75
N THR A 93 -3.26 -8.12 -2.13
CA THR A 93 -2.43 -9.32 -2.14
C THR A 93 -2.27 -9.87 -3.55
N ALA A 94 -3.35 -9.95 -4.33
CA ALA A 94 -3.29 -10.40 -5.73
C ALA A 94 -2.42 -9.49 -6.60
N LEU A 95 -2.49 -8.16 -6.43
CA LEU A 95 -1.62 -7.22 -7.14
C LEU A 95 -0.13 -7.44 -6.82
N ARG A 96 0.19 -7.63 -5.55
CA ARG A 96 1.57 -7.90 -5.10
C ARG A 96 2.13 -9.19 -5.70
N ALA A 97 1.31 -10.23 -5.84
CA ALA A 97 1.72 -11.49 -6.48
C ALA A 97 1.98 -11.37 -7.99
N THR A 98 1.50 -10.30 -8.65
CA THR A 98 1.67 -10.07 -10.09
C THR A 98 2.83 -9.14 -10.44
N VAL A 99 3.44 -8.47 -9.46
CA VAL A 99 4.66 -7.68 -9.66
C VAL A 99 5.85 -8.63 -9.49
N PRO A 100 6.60 -8.97 -10.55
CA PRO A 100 7.81 -9.78 -10.40
C PRO A 100 8.80 -9.06 -9.46
N GLU A 101 9.40 -9.80 -8.52
CA GLU A 101 10.51 -9.27 -7.73
C GLU A 101 11.61 -8.79 -8.69
N PRO A 102 12.27 -7.65 -8.40
CA PRO A 102 13.39 -7.22 -9.23
C PRO A 102 14.44 -8.33 -9.24
N GLU A 103 14.77 -8.82 -10.44
CA GLU A 103 15.83 -9.79 -10.66
C GLU A 103 17.09 -9.26 -9.97
N THR A 104 17.56 -9.99 -8.95
CA THR A 104 18.84 -9.69 -8.33
C THR A 104 19.91 -10.08 -9.33
N GLU A 105 20.40 -9.09 -10.09
CA GLU A 105 21.56 -9.30 -10.95
C GLU A 105 22.73 -9.79 -10.07
N PRO A 106 23.42 -10.88 -10.45
CA PRO A 106 24.53 -11.39 -9.67
C PRO A 106 25.66 -10.36 -9.70
N GLU A 107 26.07 -9.95 -8.50
CA GLU A 107 27.22 -9.08 -8.23
C GLU A 107 28.45 -9.60 -8.98
N THR A 108 28.79 -8.98 -10.11
CA THR A 108 30.01 -9.26 -10.85
C THR A 108 31.19 -8.81 -10.00
N ALA A 109 31.88 -9.79 -9.40
CA ALA A 109 33.18 -9.61 -8.79
C ALA A 109 34.19 -9.14 -9.86
N ALA A 110 34.60 -7.88 -9.76
CA ALA A 110 35.71 -7.24 -10.47
C ALA A 110 36.09 -6.01 -9.62
N GLU A 111 37.31 -5.74 -9.18
CA GLU A 111 38.65 -6.20 -9.52
C GLU A 111 39.52 -6.04 -8.26
N THR A 112 40.33 -7.05 -7.95
CA THR A 112 41.49 -6.87 -7.07
C THR A 112 42.55 -6.11 -7.85
N ASN A 113 42.81 -4.85 -7.50
CA ASN A 113 43.98 -4.13 -8.00
C ASN A 113 45.19 -4.44 -7.11
N PRO A 114 46.30 -4.96 -7.66
CA PRO A 114 47.57 -5.02 -6.95
C PRO A 114 48.44 -3.78 -7.25
N GLU A 115 49.30 -3.47 -6.28
CA GLU A 115 50.48 -2.57 -6.37
C GLU A 115 50.23 -1.05 -6.40
N GLU A 116 50.77 -0.35 -5.39
CA GLU A 116 51.93 0.54 -5.59
C GLU A 116 52.82 0.49 -4.33
N GLY A 117 54.13 0.48 -4.55
CA GLY A 117 55.19 0.45 -3.53
C GLY A 117 55.72 1.81 -3.13
#